data_AF-A0A925HJZ8-F1
#
_entry.id   AF-A0A925HJZ8-F1
#
_cell.length_a   1.000
_cell.length_b   1.000
_cell.length_c   1.000
_cell.angle_alpha   90.00
_cell.angle_beta   90.00
_cell.angle_gamma   90.00
#
_symmetry.space_group_name_H-M   'P 1'
#
loop_
_entity.id
_entity.type
_entity.pdbx_description
1 polymer ?
#
loop_
_entity_poly.entity_id
_entity_poly.type
_entity_poly.pdbx_seq_one_letter_code
_entity_poly.pdbx_strand_id
1 'polypeptide(L)' 'FIFSFWPFAALAVVLLALSGNLIFCVVLGITLDLVYGVPVGIFHIVLFPFTLLSLISIFSRLFMKRYMLSEASERLQ' A
#
# COMPACT_ATOMS: atom_id res chain seq x y z
N PHE A 1 20.41 10.09 -5.03
CA PHE A 1 19.41 11.16 -4.83
C PHE A 1 17.98 10.62 -4.68
N ILE A 2 17.50 9.73 -5.57
CA ILE A 2 16.15 9.09 -5.48
C ILE A 2 15.95 8.31 -4.16
N PHE A 3 17.01 7.69 -3.62
CA PHE A 3 16.94 6.93 -2.36
C PHE A 3 16.42 7.73 -1.15
N SER A 4 16.62 9.05 -1.07
CA SER A 4 16.18 9.85 0.09
C SER A 4 14.68 10.13 0.14
N PHE A 5 13.95 9.99 -0.98
CA PHE A 5 12.52 10.31 -1.04
C PHE A 5 11.60 9.10 -0.78
N TRP A 6 12.16 7.99 -0.29
CA TRP A 6 11.42 6.77 0.00
C TRP A 6 10.25 6.96 0.99
N PRO A 7 10.31 7.85 2.02
CA PRO A 7 9.15 8.05 2.89
C PRO A 7 7.99 8.73 2.15
N PHE A 8 8.28 9.60 1.17
CA PHE A 8 7.23 10.21 0.35
C PHE A 8 6.58 9.19 -0.58
N ALA A 9 7.36 8.25 -1.12
CA ALA A 9 6.84 7.12 -1.89
C ALA A 9 5.92 6.23 -1.03
N ALA A 10 6.33 5.91 0.20
CA ALA A 10 5.50 5.16 1.13
C ALA A 10 4.21 5.91 1.49
N LEU A 11 4.29 7.21 1.76
CA LEU A 11 3.13 8.05 2.03
C LEU A 11 2.16 8.11 0.84
N ALA A 12 2.67 8.20 -0.39
CA ALA A 12 1.84 8.20 -1.59
C ALA A 12 1.04 6.88 -1.72
N VAL A 13 1.68 5.74 -1.44
CA VAL A 13 1.01 4.43 -1.41
C VAL A 13 -0.12 4.41 -0.37
N VAL A 14 0.15 4.88 0.84
CA VAL A 14 -0.84 4.88 1.94
C VAL A 14 -2.02 5.82 1.62
N LEU A 15 -1.75 7.03 1.16
CA LEU A 15 -2.80 8.00 0.78
C LEU A 15 -3.65 7.46 -0.37
N LEU A 16 -3.04 6.79 -1.34
CA LEU A 16 -3.76 6.18 -2.46
C LEU A 16 -4.62 4.99 -2.00
N ALA A 17 -4.13 4.17 -1.08
CA ALA A 17 -4.94 3.11 -0.45
C ALA A 17 -6.17 3.69 0.26
N LEU A 18 -6.00 4.78 0.99
CA LEU A 18 -7.10 5.47 1.70
C LEU A 18 -8.14 6.07 0.75
N SER A 19 -7.70 6.64 -0.38
CA SER A 19 -8.60 7.16 -1.43
C SER A 19 -9.60 6.12 -1.94
N GLY A 20 -9.27 4.84 -1.79
CA GLY A 20 -10.14 3.73 -2.12
C GLY A 20 -9.99 3.15 -3.50
N ASN A 21 -9.08 3.69 -4.30
CA ASN A 21 -8.74 3.13 -5.60
C ASN A 21 -7.65 2.05 -5.45
N LEU A 22 -8.09 0.83 -5.12
CA LEU A 22 -7.20 -0.29 -4.76
C LEU A 22 -6.27 -0.71 -5.91
N ILE A 23 -6.78 -0.69 -7.15
CA ILE A 23 -6.01 -1.06 -8.34
C ILE A 23 -4.84 -0.09 -8.54
N PHE A 24 -5.13 1.21 -8.44
CA PHE A 24 -4.10 2.25 -8.56
C PHE A 24 -3.06 2.17 -7.44
N CYS A 25 -3.47 1.79 -6.23
CA CYS A 25 -2.54 1.57 -5.11
C CYS A 25 -1.49 0.49 -5.42
N VAL A 26 -1.93 -0.65 -5.97
CA VAL A 26 -1.03 -1.74 -6.37
C VAL A 26 -0.14 -1.31 -7.54
N VAL A 27 -0.70 -0.68 -8.56
CA VAL A 27 0.06 -0.20 -9.73
C VAL A 27 1.14 0.81 -9.31
N LEU A 28 0.82 1.72 -8.39
CA LEU A 28 1.78 2.68 -7.84
C LEU A 28 2.87 1.97 -7.04
N GLY A 29 2.54 0.99 -6.19
CA GLY A 29 3.51 0.19 -5.44
C GLY A 29 4.52 -0.52 -6.36
N ILE A 30 4.04 -1.18 -7.41
CA ILE A 30 4.88 -1.85 -8.41
C ILE A 30 5.76 -0.83 -9.14
N THR A 31 5.18 0.29 -9.56
CA THR A 31 5.93 1.36 -10.24
C THR A 31 7.05 1.91 -9.36
N LEU A 32 6.77 2.14 -8.07
CA LEU A 32 7.76 2.63 -7.11
C LEU A 32 8.86 1.60 -6.88
N ASP A 33 8.53 0.31 -6.75
CA ASP A 33 9.55 -0.73 -6.62
C ASP A 33 10.46 -0.82 -7.86
N LEU A 34 9.91 -0.64 -9.07
CA LEU A 34 10.69 -0.58 -10.31
C LEU A 34 11.59 0.67 -10.37
N VAL A 35 11.05 1.84 -10.02
CA VAL A 35 11.77 3.12 -10.01
C VAL A 35 12.90 3.12 -8.98
N TYR A 36 12.70 2.47 -7.84
CA TYR A 36 13.73 2.32 -6.80
C TYR A 36 14.81 1.27 -7.15
N GLY A 37 14.65 0.54 -8.26
CA GLY A 37 15.62 -0.49 -8.67
C GLY A 37 15.61 -1.72 -7.76
N VAL A 38 14.47 -2.03 -7.14
CA VAL A 38 14.40 -3.08 -6.13
C VAL A 38 14.49 -4.51 -6.69
N PRO A 39 14.22 -4.85 -7.97
CA PRO A 39 14.50 -6.22 -8.41
C PRO A 39 15.92 -6.42 -8.95
N VAL A 40 16.92 -5.59 -8.60
CA VAL A 40 18.30 -5.72 -9.14
C VAL A 40 19.42 -5.91 -8.10
N GLY A 41 19.09 -6.16 -6.83
CA GLY A 41 20.08 -6.45 -5.78
C GLY A 41 20.68 -7.86 -5.87
N ILE A 42 22.02 -7.97 -5.77
CA ILE A 42 22.84 -9.21 -5.90
C ILE A 42 22.43 -10.36 -4.95
N PHE A 43 21.65 -10.08 -3.90
CA PHE A 43 21.22 -11.06 -2.89
C PHE A 43 19.81 -11.66 -3.11
N HIS A 44 19.22 -11.54 -4.32
CA HIS A 44 18.07 -12.34 -4.81
C HIS A 44 16.92 -12.68 -3.84
N ILE A 45 16.68 -11.89 -2.80
CA ILE A 45 15.37 -11.83 -2.17
C ILE A 45 14.63 -10.75 -2.94
N VAL A 46 13.76 -11.19 -3.85
CA VAL A 46 12.86 -10.32 -4.62
C VAL A 46 11.83 -9.75 -3.64
N LEU A 47 12.26 -8.77 -2.84
CA LEU A 47 11.41 -8.10 -1.87
C LEU A 47 10.87 -6.84 -2.54
N PHE A 48 9.57 -6.75 -2.75
CA PHE A 48 8.91 -5.57 -3.32
C PHE A 48 8.28 -4.75 -2.17
N PRO A 49 9.04 -3.91 -1.45
CA PRO A 49 8.59 -3.26 -0.22
C PRO A 49 7.36 -2.35 -0.45
N PHE A 50 7.31 -1.61 -1.55
CA PHE A 50 6.19 -0.70 -1.82
C PHE A 50 4.94 -1.46 -2.27
N THR A 51 5.10 -2.53 -3.04
CA THR A 51 4.00 -3.43 -3.38
C THR A 51 3.45 -4.12 -2.12
N LEU A 52 4.31 -4.59 -1.23
CA LEU A 52 3.91 -5.21 0.02
C LEU A 52 3.18 -4.21 0.94
N LEU A 53 3.69 -2.98 1.03
CA LEU A 53 3.03 -1.88 1.73
C LEU A 53 1.64 -1.56 1.14
N SER A 54 1.52 -1.59 -0.20
CA SER A 54 0.24 -1.36 -0.88
C SER A 54 -0.80 -2.42 -0.50
N LEU A 55 -0.40 -3.69 -0.45
CA LEU A 55 -1.26 -4.81 -0.07
C LEU A 55 -1.69 -4.72 1.39
N ILE A 56 -0.76 -4.43 2.31
CA ILE A 56 -1.08 -4.24 3.73
C ILE A 56 -2.07 -3.09 3.92
N SER A 57 -1.86 -1.98 3.22
CA SER A 57 -2.73 -0.80 3.31
C SER A 57 -4.13 -1.07 2.77
N ILE A 58 -4.23 -1.81 1.65
CA ILE A 58 -5.51 -2.28 1.10
C ILE A 58 -6.21 -3.20 2.10
N PHE A 59 -5.50 -4.17 2.66
CA PHE A 59 -6.06 -5.13 3.61
C PHE A 59 -6.56 -4.44 4.88
N SER A 60 -5.76 -3.55 5.46
CA SER A 60 -6.14 -2.75 6.63
C SER A 60 -7.42 -1.94 6.36
N ARG A 61 -7.53 -1.29 5.19
CA ARG A 61 -8.72 -0.55 4.82
C ARG A 61 -9.96 -1.44 4.66
N LEU A 62 -9.82 -2.60 4.04
CA LEU A 62 -10.94 -3.55 3.88
C LEU A 62 -11.43 -4.05 5.24
N PHE A 63 -10.50 -4.32 6.16
CA PHE A 63 -10.82 -4.74 7.52
C PHE A 63 -11.52 -3.63 8.30
N MET A 64 -11.00 -2.40 8.22
CA MET A 64 -11.57 -1.23 8.87
C MET A 64 -12.98 -0.91 8.33
N LYS A 65 -13.20 -1.01 7.02
CA LYS A 65 -14.55 -0.89 6.44
C LYS A 65 -15.52 -1.94 6.97
N ARG A 66 -15.10 -3.20 7.05
CA ARG A 66 -15.95 -4.28 7.60
C ARG A 66 -16.27 -4.03 9.07
N TYR A 67 -15.29 -3.61 9.86
CA TYR A 67 -15.48 -3.31 11.27
C TYR A 67 -16.46 -2.14 11.49
N MET A 68 -16.27 -1.03 10.77
CA MET A 68 -17.18 0.12 10.87
C MET A 68 -18.62 -0.21 10.42
N LEU A 69 -18.78 -1.05 9.40
CA LEU A 69 -20.11 -1.52 8.98
C LEU A 69 -20.77 -2.41 10.03
N SER A 70 -19.99 -3.28 10.69
CA SER A 70 -20.46 -4.12 11.79
C SER A 70 -20.95 -3.27 12.97
N GLU A 71 -20.16 -2.29 13.39
CA GLU A 71 -20.50 -1.41 14.53
C GLU A 71 -21.68 -0.49 14.20
N ALA A 72 -21.77 0.01 12.97
CA ALA A 72 -22.91 0.80 12.52
C ALA A 72 -24.22 0.00 12.50
N SER A 73 -24.16 -1.30 12.16
CA SER A 73 -25.32 -2.19 12.20
C SER A 73 -25.82 -2.44 13.63
N GLU A 74 -24.90 -2.55 14.59
CA GLU A 74 -25.21 -2.84 16.00
C GLU A 74 -25.85 -1.63 16.71
N ARG A 75 -25.51 -0.40 16.30
CA ARG A 75 -26.12 0.84 16.85
C ARG A 75 -27.52 1.16 16.30
N LEU A 76 -27.95 0.47 15.24
CA LEU A 76 -29.26 0.69 14.61
C LEU A 76 -30.31 -0.35 15.06
N GLN A 77 -29.94 -1.32 15.92
CA GLN A 77 -30.85 -2.25 16.60
C GLN A 77 -31.17 -1.77 18.01
#